data_AF-A0A938DY08-F1
#
_entry.id   AF-A0A938DY08-F1
#
_cell.length_a   1.000
_cell.length_b   1.000
_cell.length_c   1.000
_cell.angle_alpha   90.00
_cell.angle_beta   90.00
_cell.angle_gamma   90.00
#
_symmetry.space_group_name_H-M   'P 1'
#
loop_
_entity.id
_entity.type
_entity.pdbx_description
1 polymer ?
#
loop_
_entity_poly.entity_id
_entity_poly.type
_entity_poly.pdbx_seq_one_letter_code
_entity_poly.pdbx_strand_id
1 'polypeptide(L)' 'MSELAADGIPVAVTCRVLTLARQPYYRWLANPVTHAELVEAYRANALFDAHGDDPEFGYRFLADEARDAGEVMAERTAW' A
#
# COMPACT_ATOMS: atom_id res chain seq x y z
N MET A 1 6.22 15.49 7.19
CA MET A 1 5.20 16.54 7.01
C MET A 1 5.37 17.06 5.60
N SER A 2 4.61 16.52 4.63
CA SER A 2 4.62 16.96 3.23
C SER A 2 3.20 17.39 2.91
N GLU A 3 2.88 18.63 3.25
CA GLU A 3 1.57 19.22 3.03
C GLU A 3 1.79 20.49 2.23
N LEU A 4 1.07 20.66 1.11
CA LEU A 4 1.20 21.83 0.24
C LEU A 4 1.09 23.15 1.00
N ALA A 5 0.21 23.22 2.02
CA ALA A 5 0.07 24.42 2.83
C ALA A 5 1.29 24.66 3.76
N ALA A 6 1.91 23.60 4.28
CA ALA A 6 3.16 23.70 5.03
C ALA A 6 4.31 24.22 4.16
N ASP A 7 4.30 23.91 2.86
CA ASP A 7 5.26 24.41 1.87
C ASP A 7 4.89 25.80 1.30
N GLY A 8 3.84 26.45 1.83
CA GLY A 8 3.35 27.76 1.38
C GLY A 8 2.65 27.76 0.01
N ILE A 9 2.33 26.57 -0.53
CA ILE A 9 1.67 26.40 -1.82
C ILE A 9 0.14 26.47 -1.62
N PRO A 10 -0.57 27.37 -2.33
CA PRO A 10 -2.02 27.45 -2.21
C PRO A 10 -2.72 26.19 -2.71
N VAL A 11 -3.32 25.41 -1.79
CA VAL A 11 -4.05 24.17 -2.09
C VAL A 11 -5.11 24.37 -3.18
N ALA A 12 -5.82 25.50 -3.17
CA ALA A 12 -6.84 25.81 -4.18
C ALA A 12 -6.27 25.95 -5.60
N VAL A 13 -5.04 26.45 -5.74
CA VAL A 13 -4.35 26.56 -7.04
C VAL A 13 -3.91 25.18 -7.49
N THR A 14 -3.27 24.41 -6.62
CA THR A 14 -2.81 23.05 -6.95
C THR A 14 -3.95 22.12 -7.32
N CYS A 15 -5.03 22.08 -6.52
CA CYS A 15 -6.21 21.27 -6.85
C CYS A 15 -6.82 21.69 -8.19
N ARG A 16 -6.82 22.98 -8.54
CA ARG A 16 -7.31 23.45 -9.85
C ARG A 16 -6.42 22.96 -10.99
N VAL A 17 -5.10 23.06 -10.86
CA VAL A 17 -4.13 22.58 -11.87
C VAL A 17 -4.28 21.07 -12.08
N LEU A 18 -4.42 20.30 -11.00
CA LEU A 18 -4.60 18.85 -11.03
C LEU A 18 -6.03 18.42 -11.39
N THR A 19 -6.95 19.37 -11.61
CA THR A 19 -8.38 19.08 -11.89
C THR A 19 -9.04 18.23 -10.80
N LEU A 20 -8.65 18.46 -9.54
CA LEU A 20 -9.22 17.81 -8.36
C LEU A 20 -10.15 18.77 -7.61
N ALA A 21 -11.23 18.22 -7.04
CA ALA A 21 -12.01 18.96 -6.07
C ALA A 21 -11.28 19.02 -4.71
N ARG A 22 -11.42 20.14 -4.00
CA ARG A 22 -10.76 20.37 -2.70
C ARG A 22 -11.26 19.43 -1.59
N GLN A 23 -12.54 19.07 -1.62
CA GLN A 23 -13.12 18.16 -0.62
C GLN A 23 -12.54 16.73 -0.68
N PRO A 24 -12.46 16.05 -1.84
CA PRO A 24 -11.80 14.75 -1.91
C PRO A 24 -10.30 14.83 -1.64
N TYR A 25 -9.62 15.94 -2.00
CA TYR A 25 -8.21 16.15 -1.61
C TYR A 25 -8.02 16.09 -0.10
N TYR A 26 -8.80 16.85 0.68
CA TYR A 26 -8.67 16.83 2.14
C TYR A 26 -9.12 15.51 2.76
N ARG A 27 -10.09 14.81 2.16
CA ARG A 27 -10.47 13.46 2.59
C ARG A 27 -9.32 12.47 2.41
N TRP A 28 -8.68 12.50 1.24
CA TRP A 28 -7.49 11.69 0.96
C TRP A 28 -6.34 12.06 1.90
N LEU A 29 -6.08 13.36 2.11
CA LEU A 29 -5.00 13.82 2.99
C LEU A 29 -5.15 13.31 4.43
N ALA A 30 -6.38 13.17 4.92
CA ALA A 30 -6.64 12.63 6.26
C ALA A 30 -6.33 11.13 6.38
N ASN A 31 -6.41 10.37 5.29
CA ASN A 31 -6.11 8.95 5.26
C ASN A 31 -5.60 8.54 3.87
N PRO A 32 -4.34 8.88 3.53
CA PRO A 32 -3.83 8.75 2.16
C PRO A 32 -3.48 7.31 1.80
N VAL A 33 -3.28 6.46 2.81
CA VAL A 33 -3.06 5.01 2.68
C VAL A 33 -4.19 4.32 3.46
N THR A 34 -5.04 3.62 2.73
CA THR A 34 -6.15 2.87 3.33
C THR A 34 -5.63 1.64 4.07
N HIS A 35 -6.45 1.12 4.98
CA HIS A 35 -6.14 -0.15 5.65
C HIS A 35 -5.96 -1.30 4.66
N ALA A 36 -6.73 -1.31 3.57
CA ALA A 36 -6.59 -2.33 2.52
C ALA A 36 -5.24 -2.24 1.81
N GLU A 37 -4.79 -1.03 1.44
CA GLU A 37 -3.47 -0.81 0.82
C GLU A 37 -2.32 -1.19 1.77
N LEU A 38 -2.45 -0.91 3.07
CA LEU A 38 -1.45 -1.35 4.07
C LEU A 38 -1.37 -2.87 4.15
N VAL A 39 -2.52 -3.55 4.24
CA VAL A 39 -2.57 -5.01 4.29
C VAL A 39 -2.01 -5.62 3.01
N GLU A 40 -2.33 -5.05 1.85
CA GLU A 40 -1.77 -5.49 0.57
C GLU A 40 -0.24 -5.32 0.53
N ALA A 41 0.28 -4.19 1.02
CA ALA A 41 1.72 -3.95 1.09
C ALA A 41 2.43 -4.94 2.01
N TYR A 42 1.88 -5.23 3.20
CA TYR A 42 2.49 -6.21 4.12
C TYR A 42 2.46 -7.62 3.56
N ARG A 43 1.35 -8.04 2.95
CA ARG A 43 1.25 -9.34 2.28
C ARG A 43 2.22 -9.46 1.11
N ALA A 44 2.36 -8.41 0.29
CA ALA A 44 3.33 -8.40 -0.79
C ALA A 44 4.76 -8.57 -0.26
N ASN A 45 5.13 -7.82 0.78
CA ASN A 45 6.44 -7.96 1.42
C ASN A 45 6.66 -9.38 1.96
N ALA A 46 5.67 -9.97 2.64
CA ALA A 46 5.77 -11.34 3.14
C ALA A 46 6.00 -12.37 2.03
N LEU A 47 5.37 -12.19 0.86
CA LEU A 47 5.62 -13.07 -0.31
C LEU A 47 7.02 -12.85 -0.90
N PHE A 48 7.51 -11.60 -0.93
CA PHE A 48 8.87 -11.30 -1.38
C PHE A 48 9.93 -11.90 -0.45
N ASP A 49 9.73 -11.76 0.85
CA ASP A 49 10.63 -12.30 1.87
C ASP A 49 10.65 -13.84 1.81
N ALA A 50 9.46 -14.47 1.76
CA ALA A 50 9.30 -15.91 1.55
C ALA A 50 10.06 -16.41 0.31
N HIS A 51 9.90 -15.73 -0.83
CA HIS A 51 10.60 -16.10 -2.06
C HIS A 51 12.13 -15.90 -1.97
N GLY A 52 12.58 -14.88 -1.22
CA GLY A 52 14.00 -14.62 -1.00
C GLY A 52 14.67 -15.67 -0.11
N ASP A 53 13.95 -16.15 0.90
CA ASP A 53 14.43 -17.15 1.85
C ASP A 53 14.56 -18.55 1.23
N ASP A 54 13.65 -18.93 0.32
CA ASP A 54 13.77 -20.17 -0.45
C ASP A 54 13.37 -19.99 -1.94
N PRO A 55 14.33 -19.60 -2.80
CA PRO A 55 14.07 -19.45 -4.23
C PRO A 55 13.76 -20.77 -4.96
N GLU A 56 14.05 -21.92 -4.34
CA GLU A 56 13.93 -23.26 -4.94
C GLU A 56 12.58 -23.93 -4.61
N PHE A 57 11.99 -23.63 -3.45
CA PHE A 57 10.62 -24.00 -3.08
C PHE A 57 9.62 -23.12 -3.84
N GLY A 58 9.25 -23.55 -5.05
CA GLY A 58 8.34 -22.82 -5.92
C GLY A 58 7.03 -22.35 -5.27
N TYR A 59 6.35 -21.40 -5.94
CA TYR A 59 5.18 -20.59 -5.53
C TYR A 59 4.07 -21.22 -4.66
N ARG A 60 3.97 -22.55 -4.60
CA ARG A 60 2.96 -23.29 -3.85
C ARG A 60 3.09 -23.16 -2.33
N PHE A 61 4.26 -22.79 -1.81
CA PHE A 61 4.50 -22.65 -0.37
C PHE A 61 4.46 -21.20 0.14
N LEU A 62 4.51 -20.22 -0.76
CA LEU A 62 4.54 -18.80 -0.39
C LEU A 62 3.33 -18.37 0.46
N ALA A 63 2.15 -18.93 0.20
CA ALA A 63 0.94 -18.64 0.97
C ALA A 63 0.99 -19.20 2.40
N ASP A 64 1.74 -20.29 2.61
CA ASP A 64 1.94 -20.89 3.94
C ASP A 64 3.04 -20.16 4.71
N GLU A 65 4.13 -19.79 4.05
CA GLU A 65 5.21 -19.00 4.65
C GLU A 65 4.75 -17.59 5.03
N ALA A 66 3.98 -16.93 4.17
CA ALA A 66 3.39 -15.64 4.51
C ALA A 66 2.42 -15.76 5.70
N ARG A 67 1.71 -16.88 5.84
CA ARG A 67 0.86 -17.15 7.00
C ARG A 67 1.67 -17.32 8.28
N ASP A 68 2.80 -18.01 8.21
CA ASP A 68 3.72 -18.17 9.34
C ASP A 68 4.37 -16.83 9.73
N ALA A 69 4.56 -15.92 8.77
CA ALA A 69 4.95 -14.53 8.99
C ALA A 69 3.81 -13.64 9.53
N GLY A 70 2.60 -14.17 9.72
CA GLY A 70 1.43 -13.46 10.26
C GLY A 70 0.53 -12.80 9.20
N GLU A 71 0.89 -12.88 7.93
CA GLU A 71 0.16 -12.28 6.80
C GLU A 71 -0.72 -13.31 6.09
N VAL A 72 -1.89 -13.59 6.68
CA VAL A 72 -2.86 -14.55 6.13
C VAL A 72 -3.49 -14.00 4.85
N MET A 73 -3.49 -14.78 3.77
CA MET A 73 -4.20 -14.46 2.53
C MET A 73 -4.73 -15.70 1.82
N ALA A 74 -5.60 -15.50 0.82
CA ALA A 74 -6.05 -16.59 -0.04
C ALA A 74 -4.92 -16.99 -1.00
N GLU A 75 -4.83 -18.28 -1.35
CA GLU A 75 -3.84 -18.77 -2.34
C GLU A 75 -3.94 -18.01 -3.67
N ARG A 76 -5.15 -17.63 -4.09
CA ARG A 76 -5.37 -16.83 -5.31
C ARG A 76 -4.79 -15.41 -5.25
N THR A 77 -4.37 -14.95 -4.08
CA THR A 77 -3.72 -13.64 -3.90
C THR A 77 -2.20 -13.80 -3.73
N ALA A 78 -1.70 -15.03 -3.57
CA ALA A 78 -0.30 -15.34 -3.33
C ALA A 78 0.50 -15.73 -4.59
N TRP A 79 -0.11 -15.68 -5.78
CA TRP A 79 0.53 -15.99 -7.07
C TRP A 79 0.67 -14.76 -7.96
#